data_AF-A0A6L9EYG0-F1
#
_entry.id   AF-A0A6L9EYG0-F1
#
_cell.length_a   1.000
_cell.length_b   1.000
_cell.length_c   1.000
_cell.angle_alpha   90.00
_cell.angle_beta   90.00
_cell.angle_gamma   90.00
#
_symmetry.space_group_name_H-M   'P 1'
#
loop_
_entity.id
_entity.type
_entity.pdbx_description
1 polymer ?
#
loop_
_entity_poly.entity_id
_entity_poly.type
_entity_poly.pdbx_seq_one_letter_code
_entity_poly.pdbx_strand_id
1 'polypeptide(L)'
;MNTAYPTLFSRLLLGVVLLMQGYGKVFKWGVSNVYNNGFKAYEETFLPEFLLKFTAYFTSYGELICGLLLVLGLFRKQAYLVIAAILLIVSYGHGLVSPIWDMQHVLVRSVFLVFLMMVPLNKDRYALDQLITSKSKE
;
A
#
# COMPACT_ATOMS: atom_id res chain seq x y z
N MET A 1 16.45 -19.66 -10.90
CA MET A 1 16.88 -18.67 -9.88
C MET A 1 16.01 -18.83 -8.64
N ASN A 2 16.58 -18.94 -7.44
CA ASN A 2 15.80 -19.06 -6.20
C ASN A 2 15.17 -17.70 -5.86
N THR A 3 13.86 -17.54 -6.09
CA THR A 3 13.15 -16.28 -5.86
C THR A 3 12.70 -16.07 -4.41
N ALA A 4 12.86 -17.06 -3.53
CA ALA A 4 12.26 -17.01 -2.19
C ALA A 4 12.79 -15.87 -1.31
N TYR A 5 14.11 -15.66 -1.26
CA TYR A 5 14.69 -14.57 -0.46
C TYR A 5 14.39 -13.18 -1.04
N PRO A 6 14.53 -12.93 -2.36
CA PRO A 6 14.10 -11.67 -2.96
C PRO A 6 12.62 -11.37 -2.71
N THR A 7 11.73 -12.36 -2.85
CA THR A 7 10.29 -12.18 -2.59
C THR A 7 10.01 -11.85 -1.13
N LEU A 8 10.63 -12.57 -0.19
CA LEU A 8 10.50 -12.28 1.23
C LEU A 8 10.98 -10.86 1.56
N PHE A 9 12.18 -10.51 1.11
CA PHE A 9 12.76 -9.20 1.37
C PHE A 9 11.88 -8.07 0.80
N SER A 10 11.48 -8.17 -0.48
CA SER A 10 10.61 -7.19 -1.11
C SER A 10 9.26 -7.05 -0.39
N ARG A 11 8.68 -8.17 0.05
CA ARG A 11 7.41 -8.18 0.79
C ARG A 11 7.54 -7.51 2.15
N LEU A 12 8.57 -7.87 2.92
CA LEU A 12 8.81 -7.28 4.24
C LEU A 12 9.13 -5.79 4.12
N LEU A 13 10.00 -5.41 3.18
CA LEU A 13 10.39 -4.01 2.99
C LEU A 13 9.20 -3.15 2.59
N LEU A 14 8.43 -3.56 1.57
CA LEU A 14 7.22 -2.84 1.17
C LEU A 14 6.19 -2.80 2.32
N GLY A 15 6.01 -3.93 3.01
CA GLY A 15 5.10 -4.05 4.15
C GLY A 15 5.45 -3.09 5.29
N VAL A 16 6.71 -3.06 5.73
CA VAL A 16 7.19 -2.17 6.80
C VAL A 16 7.04 -0.70 6.39
N VAL A 17 7.43 -0.35 5.15
CA VAL A 17 7.35 1.02 4.65
C VAL A 17 5.90 1.53 4.67
N LEU A 18 4.94 0.72 4.23
CA LEU A 18 3.52 1.10 4.24
C LEU A 18 2.92 1.06 5.65
N LEU A 19 3.27 0.06 6.45
CA LEU A 19 2.81 -0.08 7.83
C LEU A 19 3.20 1.13 8.67
N MET A 20 4.46 1.58 8.58
CA MET A 20 4.95 2.73 9.32
C MET A 20 4.33 4.05 8.85
N GLN A 21 4.04 4.18 7.55
CA GLN A 21 3.33 5.35 7.03
C GLN A 21 1.87 5.39 7.48
N GLY A 22 1.16 4.28 7.35
CA GLY A 22 -0.20 4.13 7.86
C GLY A 22 -0.25 4.37 9.37
N TYR A 23 0.74 3.87 10.12
CA TYR A 23 0.85 4.12 11.56
C TYR A 23 1.02 5.61 11.87
N GLY A 24 1.89 6.32 11.14
CA GLY A 24 2.04 7.77 11.25
C GLY A 24 0.72 8.50 10.98
N LYS A 25 0.03 8.16 9.89
CA LYS A 25 -1.23 8.77 9.48
C LYS A 25 -2.35 8.54 10.50
N VAL A 26 -2.50 7.31 11.00
CA VAL A 26 -3.60 6.92 11.87
C VAL A 26 -3.35 7.32 13.33
N PHE A 27 -2.17 7.01 13.88
CA PHE A 27 -1.91 7.13 15.32
C PHE A 27 -1.14 8.39 15.73
N LYS A 28 -0.29 8.95 14.85
CA LYS A 28 0.49 10.16 15.19
C LYS A 28 -0.18 11.44 14.74
N TRP A 29 -0.61 11.52 13.48
CA TRP A 29 -1.21 12.72 12.92
C TRP A 29 -2.72 12.80 13.15
N GLY A 30 -3.39 11.65 13.06
CA GLY A 30 -4.83 11.55 12.96
C GLY A 30 -5.30 11.78 11.52
N VAL A 31 -6.22 10.95 11.05
CA VAL A 31 -6.67 10.95 9.65
C VAL A 31 -7.33 12.27 9.24
N SER A 32 -8.00 12.96 10.18
CA SER A 32 -8.52 14.31 9.93
C SER A 32 -7.43 15.32 9.58
N ASN A 33 -6.24 15.21 10.19
CA ASN A 33 -5.11 16.06 9.84
C ASN A 33 -4.45 15.65 8.52
N VAL A 34 -4.49 14.36 8.16
CA VAL A 34 -4.11 13.91 6.82
C VAL A 34 -4.97 14.59 5.76
N TYR A 35 -6.29 14.69 6.02
CA TYR A 35 -7.19 15.43 5.14
C TYR A 35 -6.81 16.92 5.08
N ASN A 36 -6.74 17.59 6.23
CA ASN A 36 -6.50 19.03 6.29
C ASN A 36 -5.16 19.46 5.66
N ASN A 37 -4.11 18.66 5.85
CA ASN A 37 -2.76 19.00 5.41
C ASN A 37 -2.41 18.45 4.03
N GLY A 38 -3.08 17.38 3.60
CA GLY A 38 -2.72 16.65 2.38
C GLY A 38 -3.81 16.64 1.30
N PHE A 39 -5.09 16.63 1.68
CA PHE A 39 -6.20 16.49 0.73
C PHE A 39 -7.00 17.78 0.50
N LYS A 40 -6.94 18.74 1.43
CA LYS A 40 -7.72 19.98 1.36
C LYS A 40 -7.39 20.82 0.11
N ALA A 41 -6.13 20.79 -0.33
CA ALA A 41 -5.71 21.48 -1.56
C ALA A 41 -6.45 21.00 -2.82
N TYR A 42 -7.05 19.80 -2.80
CA TYR A 42 -7.83 19.28 -3.92
C TYR A 42 -9.30 19.75 -3.92
N GLU A 43 -9.77 20.46 -2.89
CA GLU A 43 -11.14 21.02 -2.87
C GLU A 43 -11.36 22.06 -3.97
N GLU A 44 -10.28 22.69 -4.47
CA GLU A 44 -10.32 23.62 -5.61
C GLU A 44 -10.44 22.90 -6.97
N THR A 45 -10.36 21.57 -6.99
CA THR A 45 -10.55 20.77 -8.20
C THR A 45 -12.02 20.40 -8.42
N PHE A 46 -12.31 19.60 -9.45
CA PHE A 46 -13.66 19.08 -9.70
C PHE A 46 -14.09 17.95 -8.73
N LEU A 47 -13.20 17.51 -7.84
CA LEU A 47 -13.47 16.38 -6.94
C LEU A 47 -14.34 16.80 -5.75
N PRO A 48 -15.42 16.07 -5.45
CA PRO A 48 -16.29 16.41 -4.31
C PRO A 48 -15.60 16.11 -2.97
N GLU A 49 -15.88 16.93 -1.96
CA GLU A 49 -15.28 16.85 -0.62
C GLU A 49 -15.41 15.45 0.02
N PHE A 50 -16.57 14.80 -0.15
CA PHE A 50 -16.79 13.44 0.35
C PHE A 50 -15.78 12.43 -0.23
N LEU A 51 -15.42 12.56 -1.51
CA LEU A 51 -14.46 11.67 -2.16
C LEU A 51 -13.03 11.93 -1.65
N LEU A 52 -12.69 13.20 -1.38
CA LEU A 52 -11.41 13.57 -0.77
C LEU A 52 -11.27 13.03 0.66
N LYS A 53 -12.33 13.12 1.47
CA LYS A 53 -12.37 12.50 2.79
C LYS A 53 -12.26 10.98 2.70
N PHE A 54 -13.03 10.36 1.81
CA PHE A 54 -12.97 8.92 1.60
C PHE A 54 -11.55 8.48 1.22
N THR A 55 -10.88 9.16 0.29
CA THR A 55 -9.51 8.81 -0.14
C THR A 55 -8.49 9.02 0.97
N ALA A 56 -8.60 10.07 1.79
CA ALA A 56 -7.76 10.27 2.96
C ALA A 56 -7.86 9.10 3.96
N TYR A 57 -9.08 8.64 4.25
CA TYR A 57 -9.33 7.50 5.14
C TYR A 57 -8.89 6.18 4.51
N PHE A 58 -9.29 5.93 3.26
CA PHE A 58 -8.97 4.71 2.53
C PHE A 58 -7.46 4.51 2.40
N THR A 59 -6.71 5.53 2.02
CA THR A 59 -5.25 5.44 1.91
C THR A 59 -4.58 5.25 3.28
N SER A 60 -5.01 5.98 4.32
CA SER A 60 -4.42 5.88 5.66
C SER A 60 -4.60 4.50 6.28
N TYR A 61 -5.83 4.00 6.33
CA TYR A 61 -6.11 2.68 6.89
C TYR A 61 -5.66 1.55 5.97
N GLY A 62 -5.78 1.74 4.66
CA GLY A 62 -5.33 0.77 3.66
C GLY A 62 -3.83 0.53 3.73
N GLU A 63 -3.01 1.58 3.86
CA GLU A 63 -1.56 1.46 4.06
C GLU A 63 -1.21 0.73 5.35
N LEU A 64 -1.89 1.07 6.46
CA LEU A 64 -1.67 0.44 7.76
C LEU A 64 -2.00 -1.07 7.72
N ILE A 65 -3.22 -1.40 7.29
CA ILE A 65 -3.74 -2.77 7.29
C ILE A 65 -2.98 -3.61 6.25
N CYS A 66 -2.84 -3.13 5.02
CA CYS A 66 -2.15 -3.88 3.98
C CYS A 66 -0.65 -3.98 4.25
N GLY A 67 -0.04 -2.96 4.84
CA GLY A 67 1.34 -3.02 5.33
C GLY A 67 1.54 -4.16 6.33
N LEU A 68 0.65 -4.26 7.34
CA LEU A 68 0.67 -5.35 8.30
C LEU A 68 0.45 -6.72 7.64
N LEU A 69 -0.55 -6.82 6.76
CA LEU A 69 -0.84 -8.04 6.01
C LEU A 69 0.34 -8.49 5.16
N LEU A 70 1.07 -7.57 4.54
CA LEU A 70 2.29 -7.88 3.80
C LEU A 70 3.41 -8.36 4.72
N VAL A 71 3.65 -7.72 5.87
CA VAL A 71 4.66 -8.18 6.84
C VAL A 71 4.37 -9.62 7.27
N LEU A 72 3.11 -9.91 7.58
CA LEU A 72 2.66 -11.26 7.97
C LEU A 72 2.59 -12.24 6.80
N GLY A 73 2.45 -11.76 5.56
CA GLY A 73 2.20 -12.61 4.40
C GLY A 73 0.81 -13.24 4.43
N LEU A 74 -0.20 -12.46 4.81
CA LEU A 74 -1.62 -12.85 4.84
C LEU A 74 -2.41 -12.10 3.76
N PHE A 75 -3.43 -12.75 3.19
CA PHE A 75 -4.32 -12.17 2.16
C PHE A 75 -3.56 -11.41 1.05
N ARG A 76 -2.41 -11.95 0.62
CA ARG A 76 -1.44 -11.21 -0.21
C ARG A 76 -2.04 -10.69 -1.50
N LYS A 77 -2.90 -11.47 -2.17
CA LYS A 77 -3.59 -11.06 -3.40
C LYS A 77 -4.42 -9.80 -3.18
N GLN A 78 -5.22 -9.78 -2.11
CA GLN A 78 -6.06 -8.64 -1.75
C GLN A 78 -5.20 -7.44 -1.34
N ALA A 79 -4.17 -7.65 -0.51
CA ALA A 79 -3.24 -6.61 -0.09
C ALA A 79 -2.55 -5.96 -1.30
N TYR A 80 -2.06 -6.73 -2.28
CA TYR A 80 -1.44 -6.19 -3.49
C TYR A 80 -2.41 -5.30 -4.29
N LEU A 81 -3.66 -5.73 -4.47
CA LEU A 81 -4.66 -4.96 -5.21
C LEU A 81 -5.02 -3.66 -4.50
N VAL A 82 -5.19 -3.68 -3.17
CA VAL A 82 -5.47 -2.47 -2.39
C VAL A 82 -4.28 -1.50 -2.45
N ILE A 83 -3.05 -1.99 -2.31
CA ILE A 83 -1.85 -1.14 -2.41
C ILE A 83 -1.72 -0.57 -3.83
N ALA A 84 -2.01 -1.35 -4.89
CA ALA A 84 -2.03 -0.84 -6.26
C ALA A 84 -3.05 0.30 -6.42
N ALA A 85 -4.26 0.14 -5.89
CA ALA A 85 -5.27 1.18 -5.89
C ALA A 85 -4.81 2.44 -5.14
N ILE A 86 -4.20 2.29 -3.96
CA ILE A 86 -3.64 3.41 -3.19
C ILE A 86 -2.57 4.16 -4.00
N LEU A 87 -1.63 3.45 -4.61
CA LEU A 87 -0.56 4.07 -5.40
C LEU A 87 -1.13 4.81 -6.62
N LEU A 88 -2.14 4.26 -7.29
CA LEU A 88 -2.83 4.94 -8.39
C LEU A 88 -3.56 6.20 -7.93
N ILE A 89 -4.31 6.12 -6.83
CA ILE A 89 -5.04 7.27 -6.26
C ILE A 89 -4.07 8.39 -5.88
N VAL A 90 -2.98 8.07 -5.17
CA VAL A 90 -1.99 9.06 -4.73
C VAL A 90 -1.26 9.68 -5.92
N SER A 91 -0.89 8.87 -6.92
CA SER A 91 -0.23 9.37 -8.14
C SER A 91 -1.14 10.30 -8.92
N TYR A 92 -2.41 9.92 -9.07
CA TYR A 92 -3.42 10.74 -9.74
C TYR A 92 -3.65 12.05 -8.98
N GLY A 93 -3.80 11.98 -7.66
CA GLY A 93 -3.92 13.16 -6.79
C GLY A 93 -2.78 14.13 -7.02
N HIS A 94 -1.52 13.72 -6.79
CA HIS A 94 -0.39 14.63 -7.00
C HIS A 94 -0.30 15.19 -8.42
N GLY A 95 -0.61 14.37 -9.44
CA GLY A 95 -0.66 14.79 -10.84
C GLY A 95 -1.76 15.82 -11.16
N LEU A 96 -2.87 15.82 -10.43
CA LEU A 96 -3.93 16.83 -10.57
C LEU A 96 -3.49 18.21 -10.08
N VAL A 97 -2.74 18.28 -8.98
CA VAL A 97 -2.27 19.56 -8.42
C VAL A 97 -1.03 20.07 -9.14
N SER A 98 -0.10 19.16 -9.50
CA SER A 98 1.10 19.53 -10.23
C SER A 98 1.39 18.49 -11.32
N PRO A 99 1.47 18.89 -12.60
CA PRO A 99 1.80 17.98 -13.69
C PRO A 99 3.16 17.26 -13.49
N ILE A 100 4.10 17.93 -12.84
CA ILE A 100 5.40 17.37 -12.44
C ILE A 100 5.50 17.45 -10.92
N TRP A 101 5.61 16.30 -10.26
CA TRP A 101 5.65 16.18 -8.81
C TRP A 101 6.73 15.18 -8.38
N ASP A 102 7.07 15.18 -7.09
CA ASP A 102 8.11 14.29 -6.56
C ASP A 102 7.63 12.84 -6.47
N MET A 103 8.12 12.03 -7.40
CA MET A 103 7.76 10.63 -7.54
C MET A 103 8.59 9.66 -6.69
N GLN A 104 9.58 10.13 -5.91
CA GLN A 104 10.55 9.27 -5.22
C GLN A 104 9.85 8.19 -4.38
N HIS A 105 8.83 8.59 -3.63
CA HIS A 105 8.12 7.69 -2.73
C HIS A 105 7.19 6.72 -3.45
N VAL A 106 6.55 7.13 -4.53
CA VAL A 106 5.62 6.28 -5.28
C VAL A 106 6.39 5.27 -6.13
N LEU A 107 7.42 5.69 -6.86
CA LEU A 107 8.15 4.81 -7.78
C LEU A 107 8.80 3.62 -7.05
N VAL A 108 9.48 3.87 -5.93
CA VAL A 108 10.13 2.80 -5.17
C VAL A 108 9.11 1.75 -4.70
N ARG A 109 7.94 2.19 -4.20
CA ARG A 109 6.88 1.27 -3.74
C ARG A 109 6.26 0.52 -4.90
N SER A 110 6.01 1.19 -6.02
CA SER A 110 5.49 0.59 -7.25
C SER A 110 6.44 -0.48 -7.79
N VAL A 111 7.75 -0.25 -7.77
CA VAL A 111 8.74 -1.25 -8.20
C VAL A 111 8.66 -2.52 -7.35
N PHE A 112 8.63 -2.38 -6.02
CA PHE A 112 8.46 -3.55 -5.14
C PHE A 112 7.13 -4.25 -5.34
N LEU A 113 6.03 -3.49 -5.49
CA LEU A 113 4.71 -4.06 -5.70
C LEU A 113 4.64 -4.83 -7.03
N VAL A 114 5.09 -4.24 -8.13
CA VAL A 114 5.12 -4.88 -9.46
C VAL A 114 5.96 -6.15 -9.41
N PHE A 115 7.15 -6.08 -8.80
CA PHE A 115 7.99 -7.27 -8.60
C PHE A 115 7.23 -8.37 -7.84
N LEU A 116 6.55 -8.03 -6.73
CA LEU A 116 5.78 -9.01 -5.95
C LEU A 116 4.58 -9.59 -6.72
N MET A 117 3.91 -8.79 -7.55
CA MET A 117 2.80 -9.24 -8.39
C MET A 117 3.25 -10.15 -9.55
N MET A 118 4.48 -9.99 -10.03
CA MET A 118 5.07 -10.87 -11.05
C MET A 118 5.46 -12.24 -10.48
N VAL A 119 5.76 -12.32 -9.18
CA VAL A 119 6.12 -13.59 -8.54
C VAL A 119 4.85 -14.39 -8.22
N PRO A 120 4.70 -15.63 -8.72
CA PRO A 120 3.59 -16.50 -8.36
C PRO A 120 3.45 -16.64 -6.84
N LEU A 121 2.21 -16.52 -6.33
CA LEU A 121 1.93 -16.52 -4.90
C LEU A 121 2.44 -17.77 -4.18
N ASN A 122 2.53 -18.92 -4.86
CA ASN A 122 3.05 -20.19 -4.33
C ASN A 122 4.59 -20.21 -4.16
N LYS A 123 5.33 -19.25 -4.73
CA LYS A 123 6.80 -19.17 -4.58
C LYS A 123 7.27 -18.37 -3.36
N ASP A 124 6.37 -17.63 -2.71
CA ASP A 124 6.63 -16.93 -1.44
C ASP A 124 6.49 -17.89 -0.25
N ARG A 125 7.50 -18.75 -0.07
CA ARG A 125 7.51 -19.85 0.92
C ARG A 125 7.36 -19.41 2.37
N TYR A 126 7.59 -18.14 2.67
CA TYR A 126 7.60 -17.58 4.01
C TYR A 126 6.32 -16.78 4.33
N ALA A 127 5.32 -16.83 3.46
CA ALA A 127 4.03 -16.22 3.72
C ALA A 127 3.17 -17.13 4.61
N LEU A 128 2.54 -16.56 5.65
CA LEU A 128 1.71 -17.31 6.58
C LEU A 128 0.49 -17.96 5.89
N ASP A 129 -0.06 -17.34 4.84
CA ASP A 129 -1.19 -17.90 4.09
C ASP A 129 -0.88 -19.24 3.41
N GLN A 130 0.38 -19.48 3.01
CA GLN A 130 0.82 -20.77 2.49
C GLN A 130 0.89 -21.83 3.58
N LEU A 131 1.38 -21.47 4.77
CA LEU A 131 1.50 -22.41 5.89
C LEU A 131 0.12 -22.89 6.36
N ILE A 132 -0.88 -21.99 6.36
CA ILE A 132 -2.27 -22.32 6.71
C ILE A 132 -2.89 -23.23 5.64
N THR A 133 -2.68 -22.94 4.35
CA THR A 133 -3.24 -23.73 3.24
C THR A 133 -2.58 -25.11 3.13
N SER A 134 -1.28 -25.22 3.45
CA SER A 134 -0.53 -26.48 3.42
C SER A 134 -1.05 -27.47 4.48
N LYS A 135 -1.39 -26.99 5.69
CA LYS A 135 -1.90 -27.84 6.78
C LYS A 135 -3.32 -28.36 6.57
N SER A 136 -4.09 -27.78 5.66
CA SER A 136 -5.47 -28.22 5.37
C SER A 136 -5.53 -29.44 4.44
N LYS A 137 -4.40 -29.88 3.89
CA LYS A 137 -4.32 -31.00 2.94
C LYS A 137 -3.66 -32.26 3.53
N GLU A 138 -3.27 -32.22 4.80
CA GLU A 138 -2.85 -33.38 5.60
C GLU A 138 -3.99 -33.81 6.51
#